data_AF-A0A9X1HIF8-F1
#
_entry.id   AF-A0A9X1HIF8-F1
#
_cell.length_a   1.000
_cell.length_b   1.000
_cell.length_c   1.000
_cell.angle_alpha   90.00
_cell.angle_beta   90.00
_cell.angle_gamma   90.00
#
_symmetry.space_group_name_H-M   'P 1'
#
loop_
_entity.id
_entity.type
_entity.pdbx_description
1 polymer ?
#
loop_
_entity_poly.entity_id
_entity_poly.type
_entity_poly.pdbx_seq_one_letter_code
_entity_poly.pdbx_strand_id
1 'polypeptide(L)'
;MLNTKFHGIIMAFIFLLGSAFLVQCEQEERSNTFEKEREELVDNMESLHSEMGEKLNELGARIEDAGEDAGDSLVNAYEELKDDRSDLEKAIDDVKYATSDTWADVKSETENVYFSISSRFDDWKDDLEDLL
;
A
#
# COMPACT_ATOMS: atom_id res chain seq x y z
N MET A 1 -61.17 -25.33 -13.46
CA MET A 1 -60.12 -26.01 -12.67
C MET A 1 -58.77 -25.72 -13.30
N LEU A 2 -58.06 -24.71 -12.80
CA LEU A 2 -56.70 -24.42 -13.29
C LEU A 2 -55.73 -25.51 -12.79
N ASN A 3 -54.90 -25.96 -13.71
CA ASN A 3 -54.10 -27.17 -13.66
C ASN A 3 -52.89 -26.99 -12.72
N THR A 4 -52.88 -27.69 -11.59
CA THR A 4 -51.86 -27.64 -10.52
C THR A 4 -50.45 -28.00 -10.99
N LYS A 5 -50.29 -28.58 -12.19
CA LYS A 5 -48.99 -28.93 -12.76
C LYS A 5 -48.18 -27.72 -13.27
N PHE A 6 -48.82 -26.61 -13.61
CA PHE A 6 -48.12 -25.40 -14.08
C PHE A 6 -47.47 -24.59 -12.95
N HIS A 7 -47.96 -24.72 -11.71
CA HIS A 7 -47.40 -24.03 -10.54
C HIS A 7 -46.04 -24.60 -10.09
N GLY A 8 -45.80 -25.90 -10.26
CA GLY A 8 -44.54 -26.54 -9.85
C GLY A 8 -43.33 -26.11 -10.70
N ILE A 9 -43.54 -25.88 -12.00
CA ILE A 9 -42.48 -25.48 -12.94
C ILE A 9 -42.08 -24.01 -12.71
N ILE A 10 -43.04 -23.13 -12.42
CA ILE A 10 -42.79 -21.70 -12.17
C ILE A 10 -42.02 -21.49 -10.86
N MET A 11 -42.33 -22.25 -9.79
CA MET A 11 -41.57 -22.17 -8.54
C MET A 11 -40.11 -22.63 -8.67
N ALA A 12 -39.82 -23.64 -9.50
CA ALA A 12 -38.46 -24.12 -9.71
C ALA A 12 -37.56 -23.09 -10.43
N PHE A 13 -38.13 -22.30 -11.35
CA PHE A 13 -37.40 -21.24 -12.05
C PHE A 13 -37.10 -20.03 -11.16
N ILE A 14 -37.99 -19.69 -10.23
CA ILE A 14 -37.79 -18.59 -9.27
C ILE A 14 -36.65 -18.92 -8.28
N PHE A 15 -36.50 -20.20 -7.90
CA PHE A 15 -35.43 -20.63 -6.99
C PHE A 15 -34.03 -20.63 -7.64
N LEU A 16 -33.94 -20.87 -8.96
CA LEU A 16 -32.67 -20.83 -9.71
C LEU A 16 -32.22 -19.40 -10.07
N LEU A 17 -33.15 -18.45 -10.21
CA LEU A 17 -32.82 -17.04 -10.47
C LEU A 17 -32.47 -16.27 -9.18
N GLY A 18 -32.99 -16.69 -8.02
CA GLY A 18 -32.71 -16.05 -6.73
C GLY A 18 -31.26 -16.20 -6.25
N SER A 19 -30.58 -17.30 -6.61
CA SER A 19 -29.18 -17.54 -6.21
C SER A 19 -28.15 -16.71 -6.99
N ALA A 20 -28.48 -16.23 -8.19
CA ALA A 20 -27.55 -15.43 -8.99
C ALA A 20 -27.43 -13.97 -8.51
N PHE A 21 -28.47 -13.45 -7.84
CA PHE A 21 -28.52 -12.06 -7.39
C PHE A 21 -27.71 -11.81 -6.10
N LEU A 22 -27.56 -12.82 -5.24
CA LEU A 22 -26.78 -12.71 -4.00
C LEU A 22 -25.27 -12.77 -4.26
N VAL A 23 -24.83 -13.54 -5.25
CA VAL A 23 -23.40 -13.68 -5.59
C VAL A 23 -22.80 -12.38 -6.14
N GLN A 24 -23.58 -11.60 -6.92
CA GLN A 24 -23.11 -10.33 -7.48
C GLN A 24 -22.88 -9.27 -6.39
N CYS A 25 -23.77 -9.20 -5.40
CA CYS A 25 -23.68 -8.24 -4.31
C CYS A 25 -22.45 -8.49 -3.41
N GLU A 26 -22.17 -9.75 -3.08
CA GLU A 26 -21.01 -10.12 -2.25
C GLU A 26 -19.66 -9.94 -2.98
N GLN A 27 -19.67 -10.01 -4.31
CA GLN A 27 -18.47 -9.76 -5.12
C GLN A 27 -18.21 -8.26 -5.28
N GLU A 28 -19.26 -7.45 -5.46
CA GLU A 28 -19.16 -6.00 -5.63
C GLU A 28 -18.70 -5.28 -4.33
N GLU A 29 -19.21 -5.69 -3.17
CA GLU A 29 -18.74 -5.13 -1.89
C GLU A 29 -17.27 -5.46 -1.62
N ARG A 30 -16.86 -6.70 -1.91
CA ARG A 30 -15.47 -7.15 -1.70
C ARG A 30 -14.48 -6.44 -2.64
N SER A 31 -14.87 -6.20 -3.89
CA SER A 31 -14.07 -5.42 -4.86
C SER A 31 -13.89 -3.99 -4.37
N ASN A 32 -14.98 -3.32 -4.00
CA ASN A 32 -14.93 -1.93 -3.53
C ASN A 32 -14.08 -1.76 -2.27
N THR A 33 -14.15 -2.68 -1.31
CA THR A 33 -13.28 -2.64 -0.13
C THR A 33 -11.81 -2.82 -0.51
N PHE A 34 -11.50 -3.79 -1.37
CA PHE A 34 -10.14 -4.02 -1.86
C PHE A 34 -9.57 -2.79 -2.57
N GLU A 35 -10.28 -2.21 -3.53
CA GLU A 35 -9.82 -1.04 -4.28
C GLU A 35 -9.56 0.15 -3.37
N LYS A 36 -10.47 0.41 -2.42
CA LYS A 36 -10.32 1.51 -1.47
C LYS A 36 -9.11 1.32 -0.55
N GLU A 37 -8.96 0.13 0.06
CA GLU A 37 -7.83 -0.12 0.95
C GLU A 37 -6.49 -0.08 0.19
N ARG A 38 -6.47 -0.55 -1.06
CA ARG A 38 -5.29 -0.48 -1.93
C ARG A 38 -4.92 0.96 -2.23
N GLU A 39 -5.88 1.79 -2.63
CA GLU A 39 -5.65 3.21 -2.91
C GLU A 39 -5.13 3.95 -1.66
N GLU A 40 -5.77 3.76 -0.51
CA GLU A 40 -5.34 4.39 0.75
C GLU A 40 -3.91 3.97 1.14
N LEU A 41 -3.54 2.70 0.98
CA LEU A 41 -2.19 2.23 1.28
C LEU A 41 -1.15 2.79 0.30
N VAL A 42 -1.45 2.79 -1.00
CA VAL A 42 -0.56 3.40 -2.02
C VAL A 42 -0.33 4.88 -1.72
N ASP A 43 -1.39 5.64 -1.44
CA ASP A 43 -1.30 7.07 -1.18
C ASP A 43 -0.40 7.36 0.05
N ASN A 44 -0.56 6.59 1.14
CA ASN A 44 0.25 6.74 2.34
C ASN A 44 1.74 6.44 2.07
N MET A 45 2.02 5.39 1.30
CA MET A 45 3.39 5.00 0.96
C MET A 45 4.03 5.97 -0.03
N GLU A 46 3.29 6.46 -1.03
CA GLU A 46 3.77 7.47 -1.96
C GLU A 46 4.07 8.80 -1.27
N SER A 47 3.27 9.19 -0.27
CA SER A 47 3.57 10.36 0.58
C SER A 47 4.90 10.19 1.30
N LEU A 48 5.10 9.08 2.01
CA LEU A 48 6.36 8.79 2.71
C LEU A 48 7.55 8.75 1.73
N HIS A 49 7.38 8.10 0.59
CA HIS A 49 8.42 8.02 -0.45
C HIS A 49 8.81 9.40 -1.00
N SER A 50 7.84 10.31 -1.13
CA SER A 50 8.09 11.70 -1.54
C SER A 50 8.86 12.46 -0.45
N GLU A 51 8.43 12.36 0.80
CA GLU A 51 9.10 13.00 1.95
C GLU A 51 10.55 12.53 2.09
N MET A 52 10.81 11.23 1.97
CA MET A 52 12.16 10.67 1.95
C MET A 52 12.98 11.24 0.79
N GLY A 53 12.37 11.43 -0.39
CA GLY A 53 13.01 12.03 -1.55
C GLY A 53 13.44 13.48 -1.33
N GLU A 54 12.58 14.28 -0.69
CA GLU A 54 12.91 15.66 -0.31
C GLU A 54 14.09 15.71 0.67
N LYS A 55 14.11 14.81 1.66
CA LYS A 55 15.20 14.71 2.63
C LYS A 55 16.51 14.22 2.03
N LEU A 56 16.47 13.25 1.11
CA LEU A 56 17.65 12.84 0.34
C LEU A 56 18.24 14.00 -0.46
N ASN A 57 17.40 14.82 -1.10
CA ASN A 57 17.88 15.98 -1.85
C ASN A 57 18.54 17.02 -0.93
N GLU A 58 17.94 17.28 0.24
CA GLU A 58 18.50 18.19 1.25
C GLU A 58 19.88 17.70 1.74
N LEU A 59 19.99 16.42 2.09
CA LEU A 59 21.25 15.80 2.50
C LEU A 59 22.31 15.81 1.41
N GLY A 60 21.92 15.44 0.19
CA GLY A 60 22.84 15.40 -0.96
C GLY A 60 23.47 16.76 -1.19
N ALA A 61 22.68 17.84 -1.10
CA ALA A 61 23.19 19.20 -1.19
C ALA A 61 24.16 19.55 -0.04
N ARG A 62 23.86 19.14 1.20
CA ARG A 62 24.76 19.38 2.35
C ARG A 62 26.07 18.61 2.24
N ILE A 63 26.03 17.37 1.77
CA ILE A 63 27.22 16.54 1.52
C ILE A 63 28.05 17.18 0.40
N GLU A 64 27.42 17.62 -0.69
CA GLU A 64 28.10 18.31 -1.79
C GLU A 64 28.77 19.62 -1.32
N ASP A 65 28.06 20.43 -0.52
CA ASP A 65 28.58 21.68 0.03
C ASP A 65 29.75 21.46 1.01
N ALA A 66 29.70 20.39 1.82
CA ALA A 66 30.76 20.04 2.76
C ALA A 66 31.97 19.38 2.06
N GLY A 67 31.75 18.70 0.93
CA GLY A 67 32.80 18.01 0.17
C GLY A 67 33.53 16.96 1.01
N GLU A 68 34.85 17.09 1.12
CA GLU A 68 35.69 16.17 1.91
C GLU A 68 35.49 16.30 3.43
N ASP A 69 34.92 17.42 3.89
CA ASP A 69 34.62 17.65 5.31
C ASP A 69 33.26 17.04 5.72
N ALA A 70 32.51 16.44 4.78
CA ALA A 70 31.28 15.73 5.09
C ALA A 70 31.58 14.56 6.05
N GLY A 71 30.97 14.58 7.23
CA GLY A 71 31.17 13.50 8.21
C GLY A 71 30.62 12.17 7.69
N ASP A 72 31.34 11.08 7.97
CA ASP A 72 30.96 9.71 7.60
C ASP A 72 29.51 9.38 8.01
N SER A 73 29.06 9.88 9.17
CA SER A 73 27.68 9.69 9.64
C SER A 73 26.64 10.27 8.69
N LEU A 74 26.91 11.44 8.09
CA LEU A 74 25.99 12.09 7.15
C LEU A 74 25.91 11.32 5.82
N VAL A 75 27.06 10.82 5.36
CA VAL A 75 27.15 10.01 4.13
C VAL A 75 26.45 8.66 4.32
N ASN A 76 26.67 7.99 5.46
CA ASN A 76 26.00 6.73 5.76
C ASN A 76 24.49 6.91 5.89
N ALA A 77 24.04 7.95 6.59
CA ALA A 77 22.64 8.32 6.68
C ALA A 77 21.99 8.53 5.30
N TYR A 78 22.69 9.20 4.38
CA TYR A 78 22.20 9.40 3.01
C TYR A 78 22.03 8.08 2.26
N GLU A 79 23.00 7.17 2.34
CA GLU A 79 22.91 5.87 1.67
C GLU A 79 21.84 4.96 2.30
N GLU A 80 21.73 4.92 3.64
CA GLU A 80 20.68 4.16 4.34
C GLU A 80 19.28 4.65 3.95
N LEU A 81 19.06 5.97 3.94
CA LEU A 81 17.78 6.55 3.55
C LEU A 81 17.44 6.28 2.08
N LYS A 82 18.46 6.23 1.22
CA LYS A 82 18.31 5.93 -0.21
C LYS A 82 17.95 4.47 -0.46
N ASP A 83 18.55 3.55 0.29
CA ASP A 83 18.20 2.13 0.26
C ASP A 83 16.77 1.91 0.76
N ASP A 84 16.41 2.51 1.90
CA ASP A 84 15.05 2.43 2.45
C ASP A 84 14.00 2.99 1.48
N ARG A 85 14.30 4.10 0.80
CA ARG A 85 13.40 4.67 -0.21
C ARG A 85 13.20 3.71 -1.37
N SER A 86 14.25 2.99 -1.79
CA SER A 86 14.16 1.99 -2.86
C SER A 86 13.33 0.78 -2.44
N ASP A 87 13.44 0.34 -1.19
CA ASP A 87 12.63 -0.76 -0.67
C ASP A 87 11.15 -0.37 -0.53
N LEU A 88 10.87 0.88 -0.13
CA LEU A 88 9.52 1.42 -0.15
C LEU A 88 8.93 1.47 -1.56
N GLU A 89 9.71 1.89 -2.56
CA GLU A 89 9.29 1.92 -3.97
C GLU A 89 8.88 0.52 -4.48
N LYS A 90 9.65 -0.51 -4.15
CA LYS A 90 9.30 -1.90 -4.51
C LYS A 90 7.99 -2.34 -3.84
N ALA A 91 7.81 -2.02 -2.55
CA ALA A 91 6.59 -2.36 -1.83
C ALA A 91 5.36 -1.61 -2.38
N ILE A 92 5.52 -0.35 -2.83
CA ILE A 92 4.47 0.40 -3.54
C ILE A 92 4.05 -0.35 -4.81
N ASP A 93 5.02 -0.83 -5.59
CA ASP A 93 4.74 -1.60 -6.81
C ASP A 93 4.00 -2.90 -6.49
N ASP A 94 4.40 -3.63 -5.44
CA ASP A 94 3.71 -4.86 -5.02
C ASP A 94 2.24 -4.61 -4.67
N VAL A 95 1.95 -3.52 -3.96
CA VAL A 95 0.56 -3.11 -3.64
C VAL A 95 -0.22 -2.73 -4.89
N LYS A 96 0.39 -1.99 -5.83
CA LYS A 96 -0.24 -1.59 -7.09
C LYS A 96 -0.62 -2.77 -7.97
N TYR A 97 0.20 -3.82 -7.98
CA TYR A 97 -0.03 -5.03 -8.78
C TYR A 97 -0.78 -6.14 -8.02
N ALA A 98 -1.07 -5.94 -6.73
CA ALA A 98 -1.87 -6.88 -5.95
C ALA A 98 -3.26 -7.09 -6.55
N THR A 99 -3.78 -8.30 -6.41
CA THR A 99 -5.16 -8.65 -6.77
C THR A 99 -5.98 -8.84 -5.50
N SER A 100 -7.31 -8.85 -5.62
CA SER A 100 -8.18 -9.12 -4.46
C SER A 100 -7.87 -10.47 -3.80
N ASP A 101 -7.45 -11.47 -4.58
CA ASP A 101 -7.12 -12.82 -4.07
C ASP A 101 -5.81 -12.84 -3.28
N THR A 102 -4.86 -11.96 -3.61
CA THR A 102 -3.54 -11.87 -2.94
C THR A 102 -3.46 -10.72 -1.94
N TRP A 103 -4.56 -9.99 -1.76
CA TRP A 103 -4.57 -8.71 -1.05
C TRP A 103 -4.13 -8.83 0.40
N ALA A 104 -4.66 -9.80 1.13
CA ALA A 104 -4.37 -9.96 2.55
C ALA A 104 -2.88 -10.17 2.83
N ASP A 105 -2.21 -10.98 2.00
CA ASP A 105 -0.79 -11.28 2.15
C ASP A 105 0.06 -10.05 1.78
N VAL A 106 -0.17 -9.46 0.60
CA VAL A 106 0.57 -8.27 0.14
C VAL A 106 0.39 -7.10 1.10
N LYS A 107 -0.84 -6.86 1.57
CA LYS A 107 -1.13 -5.81 2.56
C LYS A 107 -0.33 -6.01 3.83
N SER A 108 -0.35 -7.22 4.40
CA SER A 108 0.36 -7.49 5.66
C SER A 108 1.88 -7.36 5.51
N GLU A 109 2.46 -7.86 4.42
CA GLU A 109 3.90 -7.75 4.16
C GLU A 109 4.30 -6.28 3.95
N THR A 110 3.50 -5.54 3.18
CA THR A 110 3.77 -4.15 2.86
C THR A 110 3.59 -3.22 4.06
N GLU A 111 2.57 -3.43 4.89
CA GLU A 111 2.37 -2.65 6.12
C GLU A 111 3.58 -2.80 7.06
N ASN A 112 4.17 -4.00 7.16
CA ASN A 112 5.38 -4.21 7.95
C ASN A 112 6.58 -3.42 7.39
N VAL A 113 6.77 -3.43 6.06
CA VAL A 113 7.81 -2.64 5.39
C VAL A 113 7.59 -1.15 5.62
N TYR A 114 6.37 -0.67 5.40
CA TYR A 114 5.98 0.71 5.62
C TYR A 114 6.24 1.17 7.05
N PHE A 115 5.79 0.41 8.06
CA PHE A 115 6.02 0.77 9.47
C PHE A 115 7.51 0.75 9.84
N SER A 116 8.27 -0.23 9.34
CA SER A 116 9.70 -0.31 9.60
C SER A 116 10.48 0.84 8.98
N ILE A 117 10.09 1.28 7.77
CA ILE A 117 10.74 2.41 7.09
C ILE A 117 10.30 3.73 7.72
N SER A 118 9.01 3.92 7.99
CA SER A 118 8.48 5.13 8.62
C SER A 118 9.12 5.36 9.99
N SER A 119 9.24 4.32 10.82
CA SER A 119 9.88 4.44 12.13
C SER A 119 11.34 4.85 12.01
N ARG A 120 12.10 4.20 11.12
CA ARG A 120 13.51 4.55 10.90
C ARG A 120 13.67 5.96 10.35
N PHE A 121 12.77 6.39 9.46
CA PHE A 121 12.78 7.74 8.91
C PHE A 121 12.46 8.80 9.96
N ASP A 122 11.54 8.52 10.88
CA ASP A 122 11.22 9.42 11.99
C ASP A 122 12.38 9.49 13.00
N ASP A 123 12.93 8.35 13.43
CA ASP A 123 14.13 8.31 14.30
C ASP A 123 15.28 9.10 13.66
N TRP A 124 15.45 8.94 12.35
CA TRP A 124 16.49 9.62 11.58
C TRP A 124 16.27 11.14 11.48
N LYS A 125 15.02 11.59 11.33
CA LYS A 125 14.68 13.02 11.35
C LYS A 125 15.02 13.64 12.70
N ASP A 126 14.69 12.95 13.79
CA ASP A 126 14.98 13.40 15.15
C ASP A 126 16.50 13.53 15.37
N ASP A 127 17.29 12.53 14.94
CA ASP A 127 18.76 12.57 15.03
C ASP A 127 19.38 13.74 14.24
N LEU A 128 18.80 14.10 13.09
CA LEU A 128 19.25 15.26 12.31
C LEU A 128 18.88 16.60 12.93
N GLU A 129 17.72 16.71 13.58
CA GLU A 129 17.33 17.92 14.29
C GLU A 129 18.32 18.23 15.43
N ASP A 130 18.86 17.21 16.09
CA ASP A 130 19.87 17.34 17.13
C ASP A 130 21.27 17.74 16.60
N LEU A 131 21.54 17.54 15.32
CA LEU A 131 22.81 17.87 14.66
C LEU A 131 22.83 19.27 14.03
N LEU A 132 21.70 19.96 13.97
CA LEU A 132 21.52 21.30 13.37
C LEU A 132 21.49 22.42 14.41
#